data_AF-A0A7Y2AF37-F1
#
_entry.id   AF-A0A7Y2AF37-F1
#
_cell.length_a   1.000
_cell.length_b   1.000
_cell.length_c   1.000
_cell.angle_alpha   90.00
_cell.angle_beta   90.00
_cell.angle_gamma   90.00
#
_symmetry.space_group_name_H-M   'P 1'
#
loop_
_entity.id
_entity.type
_entity.pdbx_description
1 polymer ?
#
loop_
_entity_poly.entity_id
_entity_poly.type
_entity_poly.pdbx_seq_one_letter_code
_entity_poly.pdbx_strand_id
1 'polypeptide(L)'
;MSGYGAFSDDFYVNMILTTEMDLPQGRESILHFFDQVRRRYPKIENFYSREKREFVLEEEKDAGAYRWVSVEPKRVNSGCVNPDSYEAAVQQHRDVLELVPYELYVHP
;
A
#
# COMPACT_ATOMS: atom_id res chain seq x y z
N MET A 1 18.71 -2.00 20.74
CA MET A 1 18.14 -3.33 20.44
C MET A 1 18.93 -3.92 19.30
N SER A 2 19.57 -5.07 19.49
CA SER A 2 19.98 -5.89 18.35
C SER A 2 18.70 -6.42 17.70
N GLY A 3 18.20 -5.70 16.70
CA GLY A 3 16.94 -6.01 16.02
C GLY A 3 17.04 -7.27 15.15
N TYR A 4 15.99 -7.51 14.38
CA TYR A 4 15.89 -8.61 13.40
C TYR A 4 17.04 -8.64 12.38
N GLY A 5 17.78 -7.53 12.22
CA GLY A 5 18.96 -7.41 11.36
C GLY A 5 20.13 -8.34 11.69
N ALA A 6 20.13 -9.02 12.85
CA ALA A 6 21.08 -10.08 13.14
C ALA A 6 20.72 -11.43 12.48
N PHE A 7 19.47 -11.59 12.02
CA PHE A 7 18.92 -12.83 11.47
C PHE A 7 18.46 -12.72 10.01
N SER A 8 18.37 -11.48 9.49
CA SER A 8 17.94 -11.22 8.11
C SER A 8 18.56 -9.93 7.61
N ASP A 9 19.07 -9.94 6.39
CA ASP A 9 19.60 -8.73 5.73
C ASP A 9 18.46 -7.78 5.35
N ASP A 10 17.32 -8.34 4.93
CA ASP A 10 16.10 -7.62 4.59
C ASP A 10 14.87 -8.31 5.19
N PHE A 11 13.80 -7.55 5.45
CA PHE A 11 12.48 -8.09 5.76
C PHE A 11 11.37 -7.21 5.20
N TYR A 12 10.18 -7.77 5.05
CA TYR A 12 9.02 -7.04 4.57
C TYR A 12 7.76 -7.37 5.37
N VAL A 13 6.86 -6.41 5.43
CA VAL A 13 5.55 -6.55 6.08
C VAL A 13 4.49 -6.22 5.03
N ASN A 14 3.57 -7.17 4.82
CA ASN A 14 2.51 -7.05 3.82
C ASN A 14 1.14 -7.23 4.46
N MET A 15 0.19 -6.43 3.99
CA MET A 15 -1.23 -6.56 4.22
C MET A 15 -1.94 -6.74 2.87
N ILE A 16 -2.81 -7.75 2.81
CA ILE A 16 -3.63 -8.05 1.63
C ILE A 16 -5.10 -8.11 2.09
N LEU A 17 -5.89 -7.12 1.68
CA LEU A 17 -7.34 -7.14 1.86
C LEU A 17 -7.97 -7.69 0.59
N THR A 18 -8.70 -8.80 0.70
CA THR A 18 -9.43 -9.41 -0.43
C THR A 18 -10.93 -9.18 -0.27
N THR A 19 -11.59 -8.80 -1.37
CA THR A 19 -13.05 -8.63 -1.44
C THR A 19 -13.69 -9.72 -2.29
N GLU A 20 -14.92 -10.08 -1.96
CA GLU A 20 -15.70 -11.04 -2.75
C GLU A 20 -16.16 -10.42 -4.08
N MET A 21 -16.63 -9.17 -3.99
CA MET A 21 -17.05 -8.31 -5.10
C MET A 21 -15.88 -7.49 -5.65
N ASP A 22 -16.01 -7.05 -6.91
CA ASP A 22 -15.02 -6.19 -7.54
C ASP A 22 -15.01 -4.79 -6.91
N LEU A 23 -13.82 -4.31 -6.58
CA LEU A 23 -13.54 -2.93 -6.18
C LEU A 23 -13.77 -1.97 -7.36
N PRO A 24 -14.20 -0.73 -7.10
CA PRO A 24 -14.34 0.30 -8.12
C PRO A 24 -13.05 0.50 -8.91
N GLN A 25 -13.16 0.39 -10.24
CA GLN A 25 -12.06 0.62 -11.17
C GLN A 25 -12.20 1.97 -11.90
N GLY A 26 -13.06 2.86 -11.38
CA GLY A 26 -13.24 4.21 -11.89
C GLY A 26 -11.96 5.02 -11.71
N ARG A 27 -11.50 5.69 -12.77
CA ARG A 27 -10.25 6.47 -12.73
C ARG A 27 -10.26 7.51 -11.60
N GLU A 28 -11.39 8.17 -11.36
CA GLU A 28 -11.50 9.21 -10.33
C GLU A 28 -11.38 8.64 -8.91
N SER A 29 -12.10 7.56 -8.58
CA SER A 29 -12.04 6.94 -7.24
C SER A 29 -10.65 6.40 -6.93
N ILE A 30 -10.02 5.75 -7.91
CA ILE A 30 -8.66 5.23 -7.78
C ILE A 30 -7.66 6.37 -7.57
N LEU A 31 -7.72 7.43 -8.39
CA LEU A 31 -6.80 8.57 -8.25
C LEU A 31 -7.00 9.28 -6.91
N HIS A 32 -8.25 9.47 -6.49
CA HIS A 32 -8.54 10.13 -5.21
C HIS A 32 -8.03 9.30 -4.02
N PHE A 33 -8.24 7.97 -4.02
CA PHE A 33 -7.66 7.05 -3.04
C PHE A 33 -6.14 7.20 -2.94
N PHE A 34 -5.44 7.12 -4.07
CA PHE A 34 -3.98 7.23 -4.10
C PHE A 34 -3.46 8.63 -3.72
N ASP A 35 -4.20 9.69 -4.02
CA ASP A 35 -3.89 11.04 -3.54
C ASP A 35 -3.99 11.14 -2.01
N GLN A 36 -4.99 10.50 -1.39
CA GLN A 36 -5.11 10.44 0.07
C GLN A 36 -3.96 9.66 0.73
N VAL A 37 -3.50 8.58 0.08
CA VAL A 37 -2.31 7.83 0.51
C VAL A 37 -1.05 8.69 0.40
N ARG A 38 -0.85 9.35 -0.76
CA ARG A 38 0.33 10.20 -1.00
C ARG A 38 0.41 11.39 -0.05
N ARG A 39 -0.72 11.97 0.35
CA ARG A 39 -0.75 13.04 1.38
C ARG A 39 -0.20 12.58 2.73
N ARG A 40 -0.39 11.30 3.09
CA ARG A 40 0.13 10.69 4.32
C ARG A 40 1.57 10.23 4.17
N TYR A 41 1.94 9.76 2.99
CA TYR A 41 3.27 9.22 2.68
C TYR A 41 3.88 9.93 1.46
N PRO A 42 4.40 11.16 1.58
CA PRO A 42 4.77 11.99 0.43
C PRO A 42 5.83 11.38 -0.51
N LYS A 43 6.67 10.48 0.01
CA LYS A 43 7.73 9.81 -0.78
C LYS A 43 7.21 8.78 -1.79
N ILE A 44 5.94 8.35 -1.65
CA ILE A 44 5.31 7.35 -2.52
C ILE A 44 4.80 8.03 -3.81
N GLU A 45 5.72 8.29 -4.74
CA GLU A 45 5.46 9.17 -5.89
C GLU A 45 5.22 8.41 -7.20
N ASN A 46 5.70 7.17 -7.31
CA ASN A 46 5.62 6.40 -8.55
C ASN A 46 4.25 5.77 -8.72
N PHE A 47 3.37 6.44 -9.47
CA PHE A 47 2.04 5.96 -9.80
C PHE A 47 1.98 5.40 -11.23
N TYR A 48 1.56 4.14 -11.37
CA TYR A 48 1.39 3.51 -12.67
C TYR A 48 0.37 2.37 -12.64
N SER A 49 -0.05 1.93 -13.82
CA SER A 49 -0.92 0.76 -13.99
C SER A 49 -0.14 -0.41 -14.60
N ARG A 50 -0.41 -1.62 -14.13
CA ARG A 50 0.08 -2.88 -14.72
C ARG A 50 -1.04 -3.57 -15.50
N GLU A 51 -0.74 -4.74 -16.04
CA GLU A 51 -1.74 -5.60 -16.70
C GLU A 51 -2.90 -5.93 -15.75
N LYS A 52 -4.08 -6.27 -16.29
CA LYS A 52 -5.26 -6.72 -15.54
C LYS A 52 -5.88 -5.71 -14.55
N ARG A 53 -5.78 -4.40 -14.84
CA ARG A 53 -6.39 -3.33 -14.02
C ARG A 53 -5.81 -3.26 -12.60
N GLU A 54 -4.51 -3.50 -12.48
CA GLU A 54 -3.77 -3.25 -11.26
C GLU A 54 -3.21 -1.83 -11.30
N PHE A 55 -3.51 -1.05 -10.28
CA PHE A 55 -2.94 0.29 -10.06
C PHE A 55 -1.98 0.23 -8.89
N VAL A 56 -0.79 0.82 -9.05
CA VAL A 56 0.29 0.75 -8.07
C VAL A 56 0.78 2.16 -7.78
N LEU A 57 1.00 2.44 -6.49
CA LEU A 57 1.70 3.61 -5.99
C LEU A 57 2.87 3.10 -5.12
N GLU A 58 4.10 3.40 -5.48
CA GLU A 58 5.29 2.96 -4.73
C GLU A 58 6.38 4.04 -4.59
N GLU A 59 7.24 3.88 -3.59
CA GLU A 59 8.46 4.66 -3.42
C GLU A 59 9.54 4.21 -4.43
N GLU A 60 10.55 5.06 -4.67
CA GLU A 60 11.77 4.62 -5.36
C GLU A 60 12.53 3.58 -4.53
N LYS A 61 13.18 2.63 -5.21
CA LYS A 61 13.82 1.45 -4.58
C LYS A 61 15.30 1.65 -4.26
N ASP A 62 15.84 2.84 -4.49
CA ASP A 62 17.28 3.12 -4.46
C ASP A 62 17.91 2.99 -3.06
N ALA A 63 17.11 3.14 -2.00
CA ALA A 63 17.60 3.11 -0.61
C ALA A 63 17.47 1.74 0.07
N GLY A 64 16.97 0.70 -0.60
CA GLY A 64 16.74 -0.63 -0.02
C GLY A 64 15.55 -0.73 0.95
N ALA A 65 15.04 0.40 1.44
CA ALA A 65 13.76 0.52 2.15
C ALA A 65 12.76 1.26 1.25
N TYR A 66 11.59 0.68 1.05
CA TYR A 66 10.53 1.27 0.24
C TYR A 66 9.16 0.73 0.63
N ARG A 67 8.12 1.53 0.38
CA ARG A 67 6.72 1.12 0.58
C ARG A 67 5.92 1.18 -0.72
N TRP A 68 4.83 0.42 -0.75
CA TRP A 68 3.87 0.44 -1.84
C TRP A 68 2.44 0.23 -1.36
N VAL A 69 1.49 0.68 -2.19
CA VAL A 69 0.08 0.36 -2.12
C VAL A 69 -0.39 0.00 -3.52
N SER A 70 -1.19 -1.05 -3.67
CA SER A 70 -1.81 -1.38 -4.95
C SER A 70 -3.28 -1.72 -4.81
N VAL A 71 -4.03 -1.44 -5.86
CA VAL A 71 -5.45 -1.79 -5.99
C VAL A 71 -5.62 -2.63 -7.24
N GLU A 72 -6.12 -3.84 -7.04
CA GLU A 72 -6.52 -4.80 -8.06
C GLU A 72 -8.06 -4.92 -8.06
N PRO A 73 -8.68 -5.60 -9.04
CA PRO A 73 -10.13 -5.77 -9.08
C PRO A 73 -10.75 -6.34 -7.80
N LYS A 74 -10.05 -7.22 -7.07
CA LYS A 74 -10.60 -7.84 -5.85
C LYS A 74 -9.71 -7.70 -4.63
N ARG A 75 -8.68 -6.85 -4.71
CA ARG A 75 -7.65 -6.78 -3.66
C ARG A 75 -7.10 -5.38 -3.49
N VAL A 76 -6.81 -5.05 -2.24
CA VAL A 76 -5.95 -3.92 -1.88
C VAL A 76 -4.72 -4.49 -1.19
N ASN A 77 -3.54 -4.14 -1.69
CA ASN A 77 -2.28 -4.51 -1.08
C ASN A 77 -1.64 -3.28 -0.46
N SER A 78 -1.01 -3.44 0.69
CA SER A 78 -0.10 -2.46 1.28
C SER A 78 1.12 -3.20 1.77
N GLY A 79 2.30 -2.71 1.43
CA GLY A 79 3.54 -3.34 1.85
C GLY A 79 4.65 -2.34 2.10
N CYS A 80 5.64 -2.79 2.86
CA CYS A 80 6.89 -2.08 3.07
C CYS A 80 8.04 -3.08 3.25
N VAL A 81 9.14 -2.82 2.54
CA VAL A 81 10.43 -3.49 2.71
C VAL A 81 11.29 -2.63 3.62
N ASN A 82 11.93 -3.27 4.60
CA ASN A 82 12.83 -2.66 5.58
C ASN A 82 12.28 -1.39 6.23
N PRO A 83 11.07 -1.44 6.83
CA PRO A 83 10.52 -0.28 7.53
C PRO A 83 11.40 0.09 8.74
N ASP A 84 11.38 1.38 9.13
CA ASP A 84 12.07 1.89 10.33
C ASP A 84 11.67 1.11 11.60
N SER A 85 10.42 0.65 11.66
CA SER A 85 9.89 -0.25 12.68
C SER A 85 8.71 -1.06 12.16
N TYR A 86 8.40 -2.17 12.84
CA TYR A 86 7.20 -2.94 12.56
C TYR A 86 5.93 -2.07 12.71
N GLU A 87 5.90 -1.24 13.74
CA GLU A 87 4.79 -0.33 14.02
C GLU A 87 4.58 0.69 12.88
N ALA A 88 5.65 1.18 12.26
CA ALA A 88 5.56 2.09 11.12
C ALA A 88 4.92 1.42 9.89
N ALA A 89 5.24 0.15 9.63
CA ALA A 89 4.60 -0.61 8.56
C ALA A 89 3.12 -0.89 8.87
N VAL A 90 2.81 -1.29 10.11
CA VAL A 90 1.42 -1.52 10.56
C VAL A 90 0.59 -0.24 10.49
N GLN A 91 1.17 0.92 10.80
CA GLN A 91 0.46 2.19 10.69
C GLN A 91 0.02 2.47 9.25
N GLN A 92 0.88 2.21 8.25
CA GLN A 92 0.49 2.31 6.84
C GLN A 92 -0.67 1.37 6.49
N HIS A 93 -0.64 0.13 6.99
CA HIS A 93 -1.73 -0.81 6.75
C HIS A 93 -3.04 -0.32 7.36
N ARG A 94 -3.00 0.27 8.56
CA ARG A 94 -4.18 0.86 9.22
C ARG A 94 -4.73 2.04 8.42
N ASP A 95 -3.87 2.96 8.02
CA ASP A 95 -4.26 4.14 7.24
C ASP A 95 -4.89 3.74 5.91
N VAL A 96 -4.34 2.73 5.23
CA VAL A 96 -4.93 2.17 4.00
C VAL A 96 -6.31 1.57 4.29
N LEU A 97 -6.43 0.73 5.31
CA LEU A 97 -7.71 0.09 5.67
C LEU A 97 -8.78 1.10 6.11
N GLU A 98 -8.38 2.21 6.72
CA GLU A 98 -9.29 3.30 7.08
C GLU A 98 -9.83 4.03 5.85
N LEU A 99 -9.02 4.17 4.79
CA LEU A 99 -9.42 4.82 3.54
C LEU A 99 -10.33 3.93 2.66
N VAL A 100 -10.10 2.61 2.64
CA VAL A 100 -10.80 1.69 1.73
C VAL A 100 -12.33 1.85 1.72
N PRO A 101 -13.04 1.91 2.87
CA PRO A 101 -14.49 2.03 2.86
C PRO A 101 -15.02 3.31 2.19
N TYR A 102 -14.33 4.43 2.40
CA TYR A 102 -14.77 5.73 1.94
C TYR A 102 -14.38 5.98 0.48
N GLU A 103 -13.22 5.49 0.08
CA GLU A 103 -12.61 5.78 -1.21
C GLU A 103 -12.93 4.72 -2.28
N LEU A 104 -13.10 3.47 -1.84
CA LEU A 104 -13.38 2.33 -2.72
C LEU A 104 -14.79 1.77 -2.52
N TYR A 105 -15.68 2.51 -1.84
CA TYR A 105 -17.09 2.14 -1.63
C TYR A 105 -17.29 0.72 -1.06
N VAL A 106 -16.35 0.26 -0.24
CA VAL A 106 -16.40 -1.06 0.41
C VAL A 106 -17.10 -0.91 1.76
N HIS A 107 -18.35 -1.34 1.85
CA HIS A 107 -19.09 -1.34 3.11
C HIS A 107 -19.08 -2.75 3.75
N PRO A 108 -18.97 -2.85 5.10
CA PRO A 108 -19.09 -4.11 5.83
C PRO A 108 -20.44 -4.82 5.63
#